data_AF-A0A285VWI0-F1
#
_entry.id   AF-A0A285VWI0-F1
#
_cell.length_a   1.000
_cell.length_b   1.000
_cell.length_c   1.000
_cell.angle_alpha   90.00
_cell.angle_beta   90.00
_cell.angle_gamma   90.00
#
_symmetry.space_group_name_H-M   'P 1'
#
loop_
_entity.id
_entity.type
_entity.pdbx_description
1 polymer ?
#
loop_
_entity_poly.entity_id
_entity_poly.type
_entity_poly.pdbx_seq_one_letter_code
_entity_poly.pdbx_strand_id
1 'polypeptide(L)'
;MRLKRLSMPTVVTSLYRGLTSDCALRTCARERIMLLMTSVFRPVGEGGDWTRNGIFEKFHESDLGIAVGFADAARELVRHWLAGHPNDGHLLPIIWLYRHALELALKENIRDAAACLTGLGADDKELQEGVLDEWLRRDARHKLATLAMRLDELLTRLELENLPTETHDVLHELHTLDPAGDTFRYAKVWSPAHKRVVAAPRPETEHVDVGQMSAQFEEAFMVLAGGVATLLDNYREYLGEMRAESETEADWWT
;
A
#
# COMPACT_ATOMS: atom_id res chain seq x y z
N MET A 1 -21.01 -47.06 13.96
CA MET A 1 -20.54 -45.94 13.12
C MET A 1 -19.31 -46.40 12.34
N ARG A 2 -19.40 -46.41 11.00
CA ARG A 2 -18.42 -47.02 10.08
C ARG A 2 -17.27 -46.05 9.78
N LEU A 3 -16.04 -46.48 10.02
CA LEU A 3 -14.81 -45.84 9.56
C LEU A 3 -14.67 -46.01 8.04
N LYS A 4 -14.59 -44.90 7.29
CA LYS A 4 -14.28 -44.89 5.85
C LYS A 4 -12.76 -44.85 5.66
N ARG A 5 -12.24 -45.87 4.96
CA ARG A 5 -10.86 -45.94 4.45
C ARG A 5 -10.69 -44.97 3.27
N LEU A 6 -9.60 -44.22 3.27
CA LEU A 6 -9.10 -43.47 2.12
C LEU A 6 -8.34 -44.43 1.19
N SER A 7 -8.65 -44.35 -0.10
CA SER A 7 -7.99 -45.06 -1.21
C SER A 7 -7.27 -44.01 -2.05
N MET A 8 -5.96 -44.16 -2.22
CA MET A 8 -5.12 -43.36 -3.12
C MET A 8 -4.70 -44.27 -4.28
N PRO A 9 -4.94 -43.90 -5.56
CA PRO A 9 -4.37 -44.61 -6.68
C PRO A 9 -3.03 -43.99 -7.12
N THR A 10 -2.01 -44.84 -7.03
CA THR A 10 -1.08 -45.24 -8.09
C THR A 10 -0.40 -44.18 -8.97
N VAL A 11 0.92 -44.15 -8.79
CA VAL A 11 1.99 -43.65 -9.66
C VAL A 11 1.77 -43.93 -11.15
N VAL A 12 1.86 -42.90 -11.98
CA VAL A 12 2.12 -43.02 -13.43
C VAL A 12 3.48 -42.42 -13.72
N THR A 13 4.46 -43.31 -13.90
CA THR A 13 5.75 -43.03 -14.50
C THR A 13 5.53 -42.89 -16.01
N SER A 14 5.74 -41.70 -16.58
CA SER A 14 5.71 -41.51 -18.04
C SER A 14 6.98 -40.81 -18.53
N LEU A 15 7.67 -41.56 -19.37
CA LEU A 15 8.80 -41.26 -20.23
C LEU A 15 8.81 -39.83 -20.82
N TYR A 16 9.84 -39.05 -20.50
CA TYR A 16 10.36 -38.03 -21.41
C TYR A 16 11.81 -38.39 -21.77
N ARG A 17 11.97 -39.01 -22.96
CA ARG A 17 13.23 -39.15 -23.66
C ARG A 17 13.37 -38.00 -24.65
N GLY A 18 14.47 -37.26 -24.53
CA GLY A 18 15.25 -36.75 -25.65
C GLY A 18 14.65 -35.64 -26.49
N LEU A 19 14.84 -34.38 -26.07
CA LEU A 19 14.96 -33.24 -26.98
C LEU A 19 16.21 -32.45 -26.62
N THR A 20 17.06 -32.28 -27.62
CA THR A 20 18.38 -31.64 -27.62
C THR A 20 18.32 -30.20 -27.11
N SER A 21 19.13 -29.88 -26.08
CA SER A 21 19.00 -28.66 -25.26
C SER A 21 19.61 -27.38 -25.82
N ASP A 22 20.25 -27.38 -27.00
CA ASP A 22 21.03 -26.21 -27.44
C ASP A 22 20.34 -25.28 -28.46
N CYS A 23 19.31 -25.76 -29.17
CA CYS A 23 18.63 -24.94 -30.18
C CYS A 23 17.46 -24.11 -29.60
N ALA A 24 16.74 -24.65 -28.60
CA ALA A 24 15.60 -23.98 -27.97
C ALA A 24 16.02 -22.75 -27.13
N LEU A 25 17.21 -22.77 -26.52
CA LEU A 25 17.73 -21.65 -25.72
C LEU A 25 18.13 -20.43 -26.58
N ARG A 26 18.64 -20.65 -27.80
CA ARG A 26 19.05 -19.55 -28.70
C ARG A 26 17.87 -18.84 -29.36
N THR A 27 16.80 -19.56 -29.69
CA THR A 27 15.57 -18.95 -30.25
C THR A 27 14.80 -18.20 -29.17
N CYS A 28 14.75 -18.72 -27.93
CA CYS A 28 14.11 -18.04 -26.80
C CYS A 28 14.87 -16.79 -26.34
N ALA A 29 16.21 -16.78 -26.42
CA ALA A 29 17.02 -15.59 -26.17
C ALA A 29 16.80 -14.50 -27.24
N ARG A 30 16.66 -14.88 -28.52
CA ARG A 30 16.43 -13.92 -29.62
C ARG A 30 15.03 -13.30 -29.57
N GLU A 31 14.01 -14.07 -29.18
CA GLU A 31 12.65 -13.56 -28.95
C GLU A 31 12.58 -12.65 -27.71
N ARG A 32 13.28 -12.98 -26.61
CA ARG A 32 13.42 -12.08 -25.45
C ARG A 32 14.14 -10.78 -25.79
N ILE A 33 15.18 -10.82 -26.62
CA ILE A 33 15.93 -9.63 -27.06
C ILE A 33 15.07 -8.75 -27.98
N MET A 34 14.24 -9.33 -28.86
CA MET A 34 13.30 -8.55 -29.66
C MET A 34 12.15 -7.94 -28.83
N LEU A 35 11.62 -8.67 -27.83
CA LEU A 35 10.62 -8.15 -26.89
C LEU A 35 11.15 -6.97 -26.04
N LEU A 36 12.43 -7.01 -25.66
CA LEU A 36 13.07 -5.90 -24.93
C LEU A 36 13.28 -4.65 -25.82
N MET A 37 13.43 -4.82 -27.13
CA MET A 37 13.61 -3.71 -28.07
C MET A 37 12.31 -3.02 -28.50
N THR A 38 11.14 -3.54 -28.13
CA THR A 38 9.82 -2.91 -28.37
C THR A 38 9.09 -2.51 -27.09
N SER A 39 9.64 -2.87 -25.92
CA SER A 39 9.09 -2.46 -24.63
C SER A 39 9.05 -0.93 -24.50
N VAL A 40 8.01 -0.41 -23.85
CA VAL A 40 7.95 0.99 -23.38
C VAL A 40 8.87 1.20 -22.17
N PHE A 41 9.16 0.12 -21.42
CA PHE A 41 10.09 0.09 -20.29
C PHE A 41 11.45 -0.44 -20.73
N ARG A 42 12.14 0.29 -21.62
CA ARG A 42 13.48 -0.11 -22.04
C ARG A 42 14.48 0.22 -20.93
N PRO A 43 15.31 -0.73 -20.49
CA PRO A 43 16.38 -0.43 -19.55
C PRO A 43 17.39 0.51 -20.20
N VAL A 44 17.90 1.46 -19.43
CA VAL A 44 19.02 2.29 -19.86
C VAL A 44 20.33 1.62 -19.44
N GLY A 45 21.31 1.59 -20.35
CA GLY A 45 22.61 0.98 -20.08
C GLY A 45 23.39 1.69 -18.96
N GLU A 46 24.39 1.01 -18.42
CA GLU A 46 25.30 1.58 -17.42
C GLU A 46 25.93 2.90 -17.93
N GLY A 47 25.99 3.92 -17.06
CA GLY A 47 26.48 5.25 -17.41
C GLY A 47 25.48 6.15 -18.14
N GLY A 48 24.22 5.72 -18.30
CA GLY A 48 23.14 6.57 -18.80
C GLY A 48 22.82 7.74 -17.86
N ASP A 49 22.22 8.80 -18.43
CA ASP A 49 21.79 9.99 -17.68
C ASP A 49 20.66 9.65 -16.70
N TRP A 50 21.01 9.43 -15.43
CA TRP A 50 20.06 9.06 -14.39
C TRP A 50 18.97 10.13 -14.16
N THR A 51 19.20 11.39 -14.53
CA THR A 51 18.24 12.49 -14.32
C THR A 51 16.98 12.34 -15.18
N ARG A 52 17.03 11.49 -16.21
CA ARG A 52 15.92 11.22 -17.13
C ARG A 52 15.37 9.80 -17.01
N ASN A 53 15.85 9.02 -16.03
CA ASN A 53 15.55 7.60 -15.90
C ASN A 53 14.99 7.27 -14.52
N GLY A 54 13.98 6.42 -14.47
CA GLY A 54 13.44 5.84 -13.23
C GLY A 54 14.01 4.45 -12.95
N ILE A 55 14.03 4.04 -11.67
CA ILE A 55 14.46 2.72 -11.21
C ILE A 55 13.25 2.01 -10.60
N PHE A 56 12.92 0.81 -11.08
CA PHE A 56 11.79 0.02 -10.55
C PHE A 56 12.13 -0.73 -9.26
N GLU A 57 13.36 -1.23 -9.14
CA GLU A 57 13.67 -2.32 -8.20
C GLU A 57 14.11 -1.89 -6.79
N LYS A 58 14.18 -0.58 -6.46
CA LYS A 58 14.80 -0.13 -5.20
C LYS A 58 14.00 0.88 -4.37
N PHE A 59 13.00 1.53 -4.94
CA PHE A 59 12.24 2.61 -4.27
C PHE A 59 10.81 2.19 -3.87
N HIS A 60 10.41 0.96 -4.17
CA HIS A 60 9.04 0.45 -4.01
C HIS A 60 8.99 -0.84 -3.19
N GLU A 61 9.92 -1.02 -2.27
CA GLU A 61 10.01 -2.23 -1.44
C GLU A 61 8.92 -2.26 -0.35
N SER A 62 8.24 -1.15 -0.09
CA SER A 62 7.11 -1.04 0.83
C SER A 62 5.96 -0.21 0.27
N ASP A 63 4.74 -0.47 0.76
CA ASP A 63 3.57 0.34 0.43
C ASP A 63 3.77 1.80 0.87
N LEU A 64 4.52 2.04 1.95
CA LEU A 64 4.86 3.38 2.43
C LEU A 64 5.77 4.14 1.45
N GLY A 65 6.78 3.48 0.87
CA GLY A 65 7.63 4.10 -0.15
C GLY A 65 6.83 4.49 -1.40
N ILE A 66 5.87 3.65 -1.80
CA ILE A 66 4.92 3.97 -2.88
C ILE A 66 4.01 5.13 -2.48
N ALA A 67 3.54 5.17 -1.23
CA ALA A 67 2.70 6.24 -0.71
C ALA A 67 3.38 7.62 -0.80
N VAL A 68 4.66 7.70 -0.44
CA VAL A 68 5.47 8.93 -0.55
C VAL A 68 5.51 9.40 -2.01
N GLY A 69 5.73 8.50 -2.97
CA GLY A 69 5.72 8.85 -4.39
C GLY A 69 4.38 9.44 -4.86
N PHE A 70 3.25 8.91 -4.38
CA PHE A 70 1.93 9.47 -4.68
C PHE A 70 1.71 10.85 -4.05
N ALA A 71 2.12 11.06 -2.79
CA ALA A 71 2.04 12.35 -2.12
C ALA A 71 2.93 13.40 -2.80
N ASP A 72 4.16 13.03 -3.17
CA ASP A 72 5.09 13.89 -3.90
C ASP A 72 4.53 14.29 -5.26
N ALA A 73 3.95 13.35 -6.01
CA ALA A 73 3.30 13.65 -7.28
C ALA A 73 2.12 14.63 -7.12
N ALA A 74 1.32 14.45 -6.06
CA ALA A 74 0.23 15.39 -5.75
C ALA A 74 0.76 16.79 -5.43
N ARG A 75 1.84 16.86 -4.63
CA ARG A 75 2.51 18.11 -4.26
C ARG A 75 3.05 18.85 -5.47
N GLU A 76 3.66 18.16 -6.44
CA GLU A 76 4.13 18.79 -7.67
C GLU A 76 2.99 19.39 -8.51
N LEU A 77 1.84 18.70 -8.59
CA LEU A 77 0.66 19.24 -9.27
C LEU A 77 0.10 20.48 -8.55
N VAL A 78 0.09 20.47 -7.22
CA VAL A 78 -0.31 21.64 -6.41
C VAL A 78 0.66 22.80 -6.60
N ARG A 79 1.98 22.55 -6.56
CA ARG A 79 3.00 23.58 -6.81
C ARG A 79 2.83 24.22 -8.18
N HIS A 80 2.60 23.40 -9.20
CA HIS A 80 2.32 23.89 -10.55
C HIS A 80 1.07 24.76 -10.59
N TRP A 81 -0.01 24.33 -9.93
CA TRP A 81 -1.26 25.10 -9.82
C TRP A 81 -1.03 26.47 -9.16
N LEU A 82 -0.40 26.49 -7.99
CA LEU A 82 -0.17 27.69 -7.19
C LEU A 82 0.84 28.65 -7.84
N ALA A 83 1.71 28.15 -8.72
CA ALA A 83 2.63 28.96 -9.53
C ALA A 83 1.96 29.72 -10.69
N GLY A 84 0.63 29.83 -10.70
CA GLY A 84 -0.13 30.58 -11.72
C GLY A 84 -0.53 29.75 -12.94
N HIS A 85 -0.50 28.42 -12.83
CA HIS A 85 -0.95 27.51 -13.89
C HIS A 85 -2.16 26.67 -13.42
N PRO A 86 -3.28 27.31 -13.00
CA PRO A 86 -4.45 26.57 -12.57
C PRO A 86 -5.03 25.77 -13.74
N ASN A 87 -5.40 24.52 -13.48
CA ASN A 87 -6.03 23.65 -14.46
C ASN A 87 -7.02 22.74 -13.75
N ASP A 88 -8.31 23.04 -13.83
CA ASP A 88 -9.39 22.29 -13.17
C ASP A 88 -9.37 20.78 -13.46
N GLY A 89 -8.80 20.38 -14.59
CA GLY A 89 -8.57 18.97 -14.92
C GLY A 89 -7.62 18.25 -13.95
N HIS A 90 -6.80 18.98 -13.18
CA HIS A 90 -5.87 18.44 -12.18
C HIS A 90 -6.49 18.30 -10.78
N LEU A 91 -7.63 18.94 -10.49
CA LEU A 91 -8.19 18.93 -9.13
C LEU A 91 -8.49 17.52 -8.64
N LEU A 92 -9.19 16.72 -9.46
CA LEU A 92 -9.53 15.34 -9.10
C LEU A 92 -8.29 14.42 -9.03
N PRO A 93 -7.33 14.48 -9.97
CA PRO A 93 -6.04 13.81 -9.80
C PRO A 93 -5.31 14.17 -8.51
N ILE A 94 -5.23 15.44 -8.12
CA ILE A 94 -4.59 15.87 -6.88
C ILE A 94 -5.24 15.19 -5.67
N ILE A 95 -6.57 15.26 -5.56
CA ILE A 95 -7.31 14.64 -4.45
C ILE A 95 -7.11 13.12 -4.45
N TRP A 96 -7.19 12.49 -5.61
CA TRP A 96 -7.01 11.04 -5.73
C TRP A 96 -5.61 10.58 -5.31
N LEU A 97 -4.56 11.30 -5.72
CA LEU A 97 -3.17 10.98 -5.36
C LEU A 97 -2.97 11.04 -3.84
N TYR A 98 -3.42 12.12 -3.18
CA TYR A 98 -3.36 12.23 -1.72
C TYR A 98 -4.16 11.14 -1.02
N ARG A 99 -5.40 10.90 -1.47
CA ARG A 99 -6.25 9.83 -0.92
C ARG A 99 -5.55 8.47 -1.00
N HIS A 100 -4.90 8.17 -2.13
CA HIS A 100 -4.22 6.91 -2.31
C HIS A 100 -2.95 6.80 -1.45
N ALA A 101 -2.18 7.89 -1.34
CA ALA A 101 -1.03 7.96 -0.44
C ALA A 101 -1.45 7.70 1.03
N LEU A 102 -2.50 8.35 1.51
CA LEU A 102 -3.05 8.14 2.86
C LEU A 102 -3.51 6.68 3.06
N GLU A 103 -4.18 6.08 2.07
CA GLU A 103 -4.62 4.68 2.14
C GLU A 103 -3.43 3.72 2.30
N LEU A 104 -2.36 3.90 1.52
CA LEU A 104 -1.18 3.05 1.57
C LEU A 104 -0.42 3.22 2.89
N ALA A 105 -0.24 4.46 3.35
CA ALA A 105 0.41 4.74 4.64
C ALA A 105 -0.36 4.11 5.81
N LEU A 106 -1.70 4.20 5.81
CA LEU A 106 -2.54 3.53 6.82
C LEU A 106 -2.36 2.01 6.80
N LYS A 107 -2.39 1.39 5.62
CA LYS A 107 -2.24 -0.06 5.48
C LYS A 107 -0.89 -0.54 6.01
N GLU A 108 0.19 0.17 5.67
CA GLU A 108 1.52 -0.17 6.16
C GLU A 108 1.61 -0.03 7.68
N ASN A 109 1.16 1.10 8.23
CA ASN A 109 1.18 1.32 9.68
C ASN A 109 0.35 0.28 10.45
N ILE A 110 -0.76 -0.21 9.88
CA ILE A 110 -1.54 -1.31 10.47
C ILE A 110 -0.74 -2.61 10.51
N ARG A 111 -0.04 -2.97 9.42
CA ARG A 111 0.84 -4.15 9.40
C ARG A 111 1.95 -4.01 10.42
N ASP A 112 2.57 -2.84 10.47
CA ASP A 112 3.68 -2.56 11.37
C ASP A 112 3.28 -2.63 12.84
N ALA A 113 2.13 -2.05 13.20
CA ALA A 113 1.57 -2.12 14.55
C ALA A 113 1.19 -3.57 14.93
N ALA A 114 0.58 -4.32 14.01
CA ALA A 114 0.26 -5.73 14.23
C ALA A 114 1.51 -6.59 14.41
N ALA A 115 2.57 -6.32 13.66
CA ALA A 115 3.86 -7.00 13.80
C ALA A 115 4.50 -6.69 15.17
N CYS A 116 4.40 -5.45 15.65
CA CYS A 116 4.87 -5.07 16.99
C CYS A 116 4.12 -5.83 18.10
N LEU A 117 2.78 -5.88 18.03
CA LEU A 117 1.97 -6.64 18.99
C LEU A 117 2.29 -8.14 18.97
N THR A 118 2.47 -8.71 17.78
CA THR A 118 2.90 -10.11 17.63
C THR A 118 4.29 -10.31 18.24
N GLY A 119 5.21 -9.35 18.06
CA GLY A 119 6.55 -9.35 18.66
C GLY A 119 6.56 -9.31 20.19
N LEU A 120 5.53 -8.72 20.80
CA LEU A 120 5.26 -8.74 22.25
C LEU A 120 4.61 -10.05 22.73
N GLY A 121 4.34 -11.00 21.83
CA GLY A 121 3.72 -12.28 22.15
C GLY A 121 2.20 -12.30 22.12
N ALA A 122 1.54 -11.31 21.52
CA ALA A 122 0.10 -11.40 21.26
C ALA A 122 -0.19 -12.54 20.26
N ASP A 123 -1.09 -13.47 20.63
CA ASP A 123 -1.46 -14.66 19.84
C ASP A 123 -2.83 -14.50 19.14
N ASP A 124 -3.20 -13.27 18.83
CA ASP A 124 -4.47 -13.01 18.15
C ASP A 124 -4.37 -13.45 16.68
N LYS A 125 -5.28 -14.31 16.26
CA LYS A 125 -5.37 -14.76 14.85
C LYS A 125 -5.53 -13.62 13.85
N GLU A 126 -6.12 -12.52 14.28
CA GLU A 126 -6.36 -11.34 13.43
C GLU A 126 -5.09 -10.51 13.16
N LEU A 127 -4.02 -10.72 13.94
CA LEU A 127 -2.74 -10.04 13.75
C LEU A 127 -1.80 -10.83 12.82
N GLN A 128 -2.14 -12.08 12.53
CA GLN A 128 -1.34 -12.92 11.63
C GLN A 128 -1.36 -12.33 10.22
N GLU A 129 -0.18 -12.16 9.62
CA GLU A 129 0.04 -11.44 8.35
C GLU A 129 -0.98 -11.82 7.27
N GLY A 130 -1.17 -13.11 6.99
CA GLY A 130 -2.10 -13.57 5.96
C GLY A 130 -3.58 -13.31 6.25
N VAL A 131 -3.98 -13.25 7.53
CA VAL A 131 -5.36 -12.90 7.93
C VAL A 131 -5.56 -11.39 7.85
N LEU A 132 -4.58 -10.63 8.32
CA LEU A 132 -4.59 -9.17 8.29
C LEU A 132 -4.62 -8.65 6.85
N ASP A 133 -3.75 -9.15 5.97
CA ASP A 133 -3.72 -8.75 4.56
C ASP A 133 -5.02 -9.11 3.84
N GLU A 134 -5.63 -10.24 4.19
CA GLU A 134 -6.91 -10.62 3.62
C GLU A 134 -8.01 -9.64 4.03
N TRP A 135 -8.04 -9.23 5.30
CA TRP A 135 -8.94 -8.19 5.80
C TRP A 135 -8.68 -6.83 5.13
N LEU A 136 -7.42 -6.40 5.02
CA LEU A 136 -7.02 -5.17 4.33
C LEU A 136 -7.50 -5.17 2.87
N ARG A 137 -7.44 -6.32 2.20
CA ARG A 137 -7.81 -6.48 0.79
C ARG A 137 -9.32 -6.56 0.57
N ARG A 138 -10.06 -7.28 1.42
CA ARG A 138 -11.49 -7.56 1.20
C ARG A 138 -12.42 -6.64 1.96
N ASP A 139 -12.18 -6.47 3.26
CA ASP A 139 -13.14 -5.85 4.17
C ASP A 139 -12.90 -4.36 4.31
N ALA A 140 -11.66 -3.98 4.62
CA ALA A 140 -11.25 -2.57 4.70
C ALA A 140 -11.13 -1.97 3.29
N ARG A 141 -10.40 -2.65 2.40
CA ARG A 141 -10.20 -2.32 0.99
C ARG A 141 -9.74 -0.87 0.77
N HIS A 142 -10.67 0.06 0.60
CA HIS A 142 -10.41 1.48 0.34
C HIS A 142 -11.07 2.41 1.39
N LYS A 143 -11.62 1.84 2.47
CA LYS A 143 -12.40 2.57 3.47
C LYS A 143 -11.46 3.23 4.49
N LEU A 144 -11.06 4.47 4.23
CA LEU A 144 -10.11 5.22 5.07
C LEU A 144 -10.56 5.28 6.54
N ALA A 145 -11.84 5.52 6.81
CA ALA A 145 -12.35 5.54 8.19
C ALA A 145 -12.16 4.19 8.91
N THR A 146 -12.43 3.07 8.22
CA THR A 146 -12.22 1.72 8.77
C THR A 146 -10.74 1.44 9.04
N LEU A 147 -9.86 1.89 8.15
CA LEU A 147 -8.41 1.75 8.32
C LEU A 147 -7.91 2.59 9.52
N ALA A 148 -8.34 3.85 9.62
CA ALA A 148 -7.97 4.74 10.73
C ALA A 148 -8.37 4.15 12.09
N MET A 149 -9.62 3.71 12.22
CA MET A 149 -10.11 3.09 13.45
C MET A 149 -9.32 1.83 13.83
N ARG A 150 -8.96 1.01 12.83
CA ARG A 150 -8.14 -0.19 13.09
C ARG A 150 -6.73 0.19 13.54
N LEU A 151 -6.15 1.23 12.96
CA LEU A 151 -4.84 1.71 13.39
C LEU A 151 -4.88 2.19 14.84
N ASP A 152 -5.84 3.02 15.23
CA ASP A 152 -5.98 3.47 16.63
C ASP A 152 -6.17 2.31 17.62
N GLU A 153 -6.97 1.30 17.25
CA GLU A 153 -7.14 0.12 18.08
C GLU A 153 -5.79 -0.56 18.36
N LEU A 154 -4.95 -0.70 17.33
CA LEU A 154 -3.63 -1.31 17.46
C LEU A 154 -2.64 -0.40 18.22
N LEU A 155 -2.66 0.91 17.97
CA LEU A 155 -1.84 1.89 18.69
C LEU A 155 -2.19 1.93 20.18
N THR A 156 -3.48 1.96 20.52
CA THR A 156 -3.97 1.89 21.90
C THR A 156 -3.48 0.62 22.60
N ARG A 157 -3.49 -0.53 21.92
CA ARG A 157 -2.98 -1.79 22.47
C ARG A 157 -1.47 -1.80 22.68
N LEU A 158 -0.72 -1.01 21.91
CA LEU A 158 0.71 -0.78 22.08
C LEU A 158 1.01 0.31 23.13
N GLU A 159 -0.02 0.86 23.77
CA GLU A 159 0.08 2.01 24.69
C GLU A 159 0.68 3.27 24.03
N LEU A 160 0.46 3.41 22.72
CA LEU A 160 0.86 4.58 21.93
C LEU A 160 -0.30 5.55 21.77
N GLU A 161 0.02 6.80 21.44
CA GLU A 161 -0.99 7.82 21.15
C GLU A 161 -1.71 7.50 19.84
N ASN A 162 -3.03 7.72 19.83
CA ASN A 162 -3.88 7.56 18.65
C ASN A 162 -3.66 8.71 17.65
N LEU A 163 -4.28 8.61 16.48
CA LEU A 163 -4.20 9.69 15.50
C LEU A 163 -4.82 11.00 16.05
N PRO A 164 -4.24 12.17 15.72
CA PRO A 164 -4.83 13.47 16.03
C PRO A 164 -6.23 13.63 15.40
N THR A 165 -7.08 14.43 16.05
CA THR A 165 -8.47 14.66 15.60
C THR A 165 -8.51 15.24 14.18
N GLU A 166 -7.60 16.14 13.87
CA GLU A 166 -7.48 16.79 12.55
C GLU A 166 -7.17 15.77 11.45
N THR A 167 -6.37 14.75 11.76
CA THR A 167 -6.09 13.65 10.83
C THR A 167 -7.33 12.78 10.61
N HIS A 168 -8.09 12.51 11.68
CA HIS A 168 -9.37 11.80 11.57
C HIS A 168 -10.37 12.54 10.70
N ASP A 169 -10.49 13.86 10.86
CA ASP A 169 -11.44 14.68 10.13
C ASP A 169 -11.15 14.61 8.61
N VAL A 170 -9.88 14.75 8.22
CA VAL A 170 -9.44 14.62 6.82
C VAL A 170 -9.77 13.22 6.26
N LEU A 171 -9.43 12.16 7.00
CA LEU A 171 -9.67 10.79 6.57
C LEU A 171 -11.16 10.47 6.46
N HIS A 172 -11.97 10.98 7.39
CA HIS A 172 -13.42 10.81 7.40
C HIS A 172 -14.08 11.58 6.25
N GLU A 173 -13.66 12.82 5.98
CA GLU A 173 -14.16 13.61 4.86
C GLU A 173 -13.85 12.93 3.52
N LEU A 174 -12.60 12.53 3.30
CA LEU A 174 -12.20 11.80 2.10
C LEU A 174 -12.97 10.47 1.97
N HIS A 175 -13.20 9.77 3.07
CA HIS A 175 -14.00 8.55 3.06
C HIS A 175 -15.46 8.82 2.68
N THR A 176 -16.04 9.90 3.18
CA THR A 176 -17.42 10.29 2.90
C THR A 176 -17.59 10.64 1.42
N LEU A 177 -16.63 11.36 0.85
CA LEU A 177 -16.64 11.77 -0.55
C LEU A 177 -16.32 10.63 -1.51
N ASP A 178 -15.42 9.72 -1.12
CA ASP A 178 -15.00 8.60 -1.97
C ASP A 178 -14.87 7.28 -1.19
N PRO A 179 -16.02 6.69 -0.78
CA PRO A 179 -16.04 5.52 0.10
C PRO A 179 -15.47 4.26 -0.57
N ALA A 180 -15.49 4.20 -1.90
CA ALA A 180 -15.05 3.05 -2.69
C ALA A 180 -13.72 3.27 -3.44
N GLY A 181 -13.16 4.49 -3.43
CA GLY A 181 -11.88 4.80 -4.09
C GLY A 181 -12.00 5.02 -5.60
N ASP A 182 -13.19 5.32 -6.09
CA ASP A 182 -13.52 5.40 -7.52
C ASP A 182 -14.13 6.76 -7.94
N THR A 183 -14.64 7.54 -6.99
CA THR A 183 -15.37 8.80 -7.22
C THR A 183 -14.49 9.88 -7.84
N PHE A 184 -13.24 9.98 -7.39
CA PHE A 184 -12.27 10.95 -7.94
C PHE A 184 -11.61 10.46 -9.23
N ARG A 185 -11.76 9.19 -9.60
CA ARG A 185 -11.09 8.59 -10.78
C ARG A 185 -11.99 8.58 -12.00
N TYR A 186 -13.28 8.30 -11.81
CA TYR A 186 -14.20 8.08 -12.91
C TYR A 186 -15.28 9.14 -12.94
N ALA A 187 -15.70 9.53 -14.14
CA ALA A 187 -16.88 10.37 -14.32
C ALA A 187 -18.18 9.63 -13.95
N LYS A 188 -18.14 8.30 -13.98
CA LYS A 188 -19.27 7.43 -13.66
C LYS A 188 -18.83 6.28 -12.77
N VAL A 189 -19.64 5.95 -11.77
CA VAL A 189 -19.39 4.88 -10.80
C VAL A 189 -20.59 3.95 -10.70
N TRP A 190 -20.37 2.73 -10.26
CA TRP A 190 -21.46 1.81 -9.97
C TRP A 190 -22.15 2.23 -8.66
N SER A 191 -23.44 2.50 -8.71
CA SER A 191 -24.24 2.75 -7.49
C SER A 191 -24.95 1.47 -7.07
N PRO A 192 -24.62 0.91 -5.88
CA PRO A 192 -25.38 -0.21 -5.31
C PRO A 192 -26.84 0.15 -5.04
N ALA A 193 -27.10 1.39 -4.61
CA ALA A 193 -28.44 1.89 -4.29
C ALA A 193 -29.35 1.91 -5.52
N HIS A 194 -28.83 2.32 -6.67
CA HIS A 194 -29.58 2.38 -7.92
C HIS A 194 -29.38 1.14 -8.83
N LYS A 195 -28.50 0.21 -8.44
CA LYS A 195 -28.07 -0.96 -9.22
C LYS A 195 -27.74 -0.63 -10.68
N ARG A 196 -27.07 0.51 -10.89
CA ARG A 196 -26.68 1.00 -12.21
C ARG A 196 -25.45 1.91 -12.13
N VAL A 197 -24.83 2.15 -13.28
CA VAL A 197 -23.80 3.16 -13.43
C VAL A 197 -24.44 4.55 -13.39
N VAL A 198 -23.97 5.41 -12.49
CA VAL A 198 -24.42 6.80 -12.29
C VAL A 198 -23.23 7.76 -12.41
N ALA A 199 -23.48 9.07 -12.51
CA ALA A 199 -22.42 10.06 -12.37
C ALA A 199 -21.76 9.93 -11.00
N ALA A 200 -20.44 10.10 -10.92
CA ALA A 200 -19.72 10.07 -9.65
C ALA A 200 -20.27 11.16 -8.71
N PRO A 201 -20.67 10.81 -7.47
CA PRO A 201 -21.22 11.78 -6.53
C PRO A 201 -20.10 12.71 -6.06
N ARG A 202 -20.06 13.94 -6.57
CA ARG A 202 -19.08 14.96 -6.18
C ARG A 202 -19.81 16.12 -5.52
N PRO A 203 -19.18 16.84 -4.59
CA PRO A 203 -19.76 18.07 -4.04
C PRO A 203 -20.14 19.02 -5.17
N GLU A 204 -21.29 19.69 -5.03
CA GLU A 204 -21.73 20.77 -5.93
C GLU A 204 -20.99 22.09 -5.61
N THR A 205 -19.75 22.01 -5.13
CA THR A 205 -18.96 23.17 -4.72
C THR A 205 -18.44 23.91 -5.94
N GLU A 206 -18.71 25.21 -6.04
CA GLU A 206 -18.27 26.03 -7.17
C GLU A 206 -16.76 26.32 -7.14
N HIS A 207 -16.16 26.44 -5.95
CA HIS A 207 -14.76 26.79 -5.77
C HIS A 207 -14.11 26.05 -4.60
N VAL A 208 -12.90 25.52 -4.82
CA VAL A 208 -12.07 24.86 -3.79
C VAL A 208 -10.76 25.64 -3.67
N ASP A 209 -10.36 25.99 -2.45
CA ASP A 209 -9.03 26.50 -2.19
C ASP A 209 -8.03 25.33 -2.23
N VAL A 210 -7.38 25.16 -3.38
CA VAL A 210 -6.42 24.07 -3.62
C VAL A 210 -5.23 24.15 -2.65
N GLY A 211 -4.81 25.35 -2.27
CA GLY A 211 -3.70 25.54 -1.35
C GLY A 211 -4.05 25.02 0.04
N GLN A 212 -5.17 25.50 0.60
CA GLN A 212 -5.63 25.06 1.92
C GLN A 212 -5.93 23.55 1.95
N MET A 213 -6.67 23.04 0.96
CA MET A 213 -6.99 21.62 0.86
C MET A 213 -5.72 20.76 0.83
N SER A 214 -4.74 21.14 0.02
CA SER A 214 -3.48 20.39 -0.08
C SER A 214 -2.69 20.37 1.23
N ALA A 215 -2.66 21.50 1.96
CA ALA A 215 -1.96 21.58 3.24
C ALA A 215 -2.55 20.61 4.27
N GLN A 216 -3.88 20.48 4.32
CA GLN A 216 -4.56 19.53 5.22
C GLN A 216 -4.23 18.08 4.86
N PHE A 217 -4.18 17.75 3.56
CA PHE A 217 -3.78 16.41 3.12
C PHE A 217 -2.31 16.10 3.41
N GLU A 218 -1.42 17.09 3.23
CA GLU A 218 -0.01 16.94 3.55
C GLU A 218 0.22 16.75 5.05
N GLU A 219 -0.48 17.51 5.90
CA GLU A 219 -0.37 17.38 7.35
C GLU A 219 -0.81 15.98 7.82
N ALA A 220 -1.98 15.52 7.37
CA ALA A 220 -2.46 14.16 7.65
C ALA A 220 -1.48 13.09 7.14
N PHE A 221 -0.89 13.29 5.96
CA PHE A 221 0.10 12.37 5.41
C PHE A 221 1.40 12.37 6.22
N MET A 222 1.88 13.53 6.67
CA MET A 222 3.09 13.65 7.50
C MET A 222 2.90 13.00 8.87
N VAL A 223 1.71 13.10 9.48
CA VAL A 223 1.38 12.37 10.70
C VAL A 223 1.51 10.86 10.48
N LEU A 224 0.95 10.33 9.38
CA LEU A 224 0.97 8.90 9.11
C LEU A 224 2.34 8.38 8.69
N ALA A 225 2.95 8.99 7.67
CA ALA A 225 4.17 8.52 7.04
C ALA A 225 5.45 8.97 7.77
N GLY A 226 5.39 10.11 8.46
CA GLY A 226 6.51 10.65 9.24
C GLY A 226 6.37 10.31 10.72
N GLY A 227 5.23 10.62 11.33
CA GLY A 227 5.00 10.43 12.76
C GLY A 227 4.85 8.97 13.16
N VAL A 228 3.72 8.36 12.78
CA VAL A 228 3.35 6.99 13.19
C VAL A 228 4.33 5.96 12.67
N ALA A 229 4.72 6.02 11.39
CA ALA A 229 5.67 5.07 10.82
C ALA A 229 7.01 5.08 11.57
N THR A 230 7.59 6.27 11.84
CA THR A 230 8.83 6.38 12.61
C THR A 230 8.67 5.87 14.04
N LEU A 231 7.52 6.15 14.68
CA LEU A 231 7.24 5.66 16.02
C LEU A 231 7.22 4.12 16.08
N LEU A 232 6.54 3.49 15.11
CA LEU A 232 6.45 2.03 15.01
C LEU A 232 7.79 1.38 14.65
N ASP A 233 8.59 2.02 13.80
CA ASP A 233 9.94 1.54 13.46
C ASP A 233 10.87 1.56 14.68
N ASN A 234 10.92 2.69 15.41
CA ASN A 234 11.65 2.80 16.68
C ASN A 234 11.18 1.75 17.69
N TYR A 235 9.87 1.53 17.78
CA TYR A 235 9.30 0.53 18.68
C TYR A 235 9.75 -0.89 18.31
N ARG A 236 9.78 -1.22 17.01
CA ARG A 236 10.25 -2.51 16.51
C ARG A 236 11.73 -2.74 16.80
N GLU A 237 12.57 -1.71 16.62
CA GLU A 237 13.99 -1.77 16.96
C GLU A 237 14.17 -2.09 18.44
N TYR A 238 13.47 -1.36 19.32
CA TYR A 238 13.46 -1.63 20.77
C TYR A 238 13.05 -3.07 21.11
N LEU A 239 11.99 -3.60 20.48
CA LEU A 239 11.59 -5.01 20.67
C LEU A 239 12.63 -6.01 20.16
N GLY A 240 13.42 -5.64 19.16
CA GLY A 240 14.54 -6.44 18.67
C GLY A 240 15.65 -6.53 19.72
N GLU A 241 16.04 -5.39 20.28
CA GLU A 241 17.07 -5.31 21.33
C GLU A 241 16.67 -6.10 22.58
N MET A 242 15.44 -5.91 23.08
CA MET A 242 14.92 -6.64 24.24
C MET A 242 14.94 -8.17 24.07
N ARG A 243 14.68 -8.65 22.85
CA ARG A 243 14.74 -10.09 22.54
C ARG A 243 16.17 -10.60 22.50
N ALA A 244 17.09 -9.87 21.86
CA ALA A 244 18.49 -10.23 21.79
C ALA A 244 19.14 -10.30 23.18
N GLU A 245 18.79 -9.37 24.08
CA GLU A 245 19.23 -9.40 25.48
C GLU A 245 18.69 -10.62 26.22
N SER A 246 17.39 -10.92 26.06
CA SER A 246 16.76 -12.08 26.71
C SER A 246 17.34 -13.42 26.25
N GLU A 247 17.66 -13.55 24.96
CA GLU A 247 18.33 -14.74 24.40
C GLU A 247 19.76 -14.88 24.94
N THR A 248 20.49 -13.78 25.02
CA THR A 248 21.84 -13.76 25.59
C THR A 248 21.82 -14.18 27.05
N GLU A 249 20.88 -13.68 27.85
CA GLU A 249 20.71 -14.08 29.26
C GLU A 249 20.38 -15.56 29.41
N ALA A 250 19.52 -16.12 28.55
CA ALA A 250 19.17 -17.54 28.60
C ALA A 250 20.38 -18.46 28.37
N ASP A 251 21.28 -18.09 27.44
CA ASP A 251 22.50 -18.84 27.12
C ASP A 251 23.50 -18.89 28.30
N TRP A 252 23.52 -17.88 29.18
CA TRP A 252 24.40 -17.88 30.37
C TRP A 252 24.00 -18.93 31.42
N TRP A 253 22.76 -19.42 31.38
CA TRP A 253 22.23 -20.37 32.35
C TRP A 253 22.18 -21.82 31.85
N THR A 254 22.58 -22.09 30.59
CA THR A 254 22.65 -23.44 29.99
C THR A 254 24.07 -23.98 29.94
#